data_AF-M5G0W5-F1
#
_entry.id   AF-M5G0W5-F1
#
_cell.length_a   1.000
_cell.length_b   1.000
_cell.length_c   1.000
_cell.angle_alpha   90.00
_cell.angle_beta   90.00
_cell.angle_gamma   90.00
#
_symmetry.space_group_name_H-M   'P 1'
#
loop_
_entity.id
_entity.type
_entity.pdbx_description
1 polymer ?
#
loop_
_entity_poly.entity_id
_entity_poly.type
_entity_poly.pdbx_seq_one_letter_code
_entity_poly.pdbx_strand_id
1 'polypeptide(L)'
;MGVSIATYQYASAADTYLQSQSHDPAALALCRSFTGATRSYTRVVLRLRAQAEAGWDSDAFRSPLYRSGHAPLLRVFVPSPQGGWLGDESVVECEKELRRAGVMKLVRRGDVVWDAAVSDEGNIGRLIWDGNYLLDLEYNYSPSGQLPHYFNSLAYPPSYWHKVIRTNTNPLAFIDLRPYGREIMQNVQLVQDRVQSETPQGGYHTIVGYSHRSVARLLRGTPIPESKEVVDAGWDGRIIVETEGTNEGLADLQLRCSSRGTKSVYRILREKSRPGEVWIRCVRAKEKILQ
;
A
#
# COMPACT_ATOMS: atom_id res chain seq x y z
N MET A 1 -13.83 14.29 21.62
CA MET A 1 -13.76 15.40 20.65
C MET A 1 -13.06 15.03 19.33
N GLY A 2 -11.93 14.29 19.32
CA GLY A 2 -11.10 14.15 18.09
C GLY A 2 -11.52 13.13 17.01
N VAL A 3 -12.47 12.23 17.26
CA VAL A 3 -12.80 11.12 16.33
C VAL A 3 -13.92 11.50 15.34
N SER A 4 -14.71 12.52 15.65
CA SER A 4 -15.90 12.95 14.90
C SER A 4 -15.69 14.22 14.04
N ILE A 5 -14.47 14.76 14.01
CA ILE A 5 -14.14 15.96 13.23
C ILE A 5 -14.05 15.58 11.75
N ALA A 6 -14.76 16.31 10.90
CA ALA A 6 -14.73 16.09 9.46
C ALA A 6 -13.33 16.39 8.89
N THR A 7 -12.83 15.53 8.01
CA THR A 7 -11.45 15.59 7.52
C THR A 7 -11.10 16.93 6.86
N TYR A 8 -12.02 17.52 6.10
CA TYR A 8 -11.80 18.83 5.45
C TYR A 8 -11.57 19.99 6.44
N GLN A 9 -12.04 19.87 7.69
CA GLN A 9 -11.86 20.92 8.70
C GLN A 9 -10.40 21.06 9.10
N TYR A 10 -9.64 19.96 9.11
CA TYR A 10 -8.21 19.98 9.40
C TYR A 10 -7.45 20.78 8.34
N ALA A 11 -7.63 20.47 7.05
CA ALA A 11 -6.99 21.19 5.96
C ALA A 11 -7.33 22.69 5.96
N SER A 12 -8.62 23.03 6.14
CA SER A 12 -9.05 24.43 6.20
C SER A 12 -8.40 25.22 7.36
N ALA A 13 -8.22 24.60 8.52
CA ALA A 13 -7.52 25.23 9.64
C ALA A 13 -6.01 25.39 9.38
N ALA A 14 -5.39 24.41 8.72
CA ALA A 14 -3.99 24.50 8.32
C ALA A 14 -3.78 25.65 7.33
N ASP A 15 -4.65 25.79 6.32
CA ASP A 15 -4.59 26.89 5.36
C ASP A 15 -4.74 28.25 6.05
N THR A 16 -5.71 28.39 6.95
CA THR A 16 -5.94 29.63 7.72
C THR A 16 -4.71 29.99 8.57
N TYR A 17 -4.11 28.99 9.21
CA TYR A 17 -2.89 29.15 10.01
C TYR A 17 -1.69 29.59 9.17
N LEU A 18 -1.49 28.99 8.00
CA LEU A 18 -0.41 29.34 7.08
C LEU A 18 -0.61 30.75 6.49
N GLN A 19 -1.84 31.09 6.08
CA GLN A 19 -2.18 32.41 5.54
C GLN A 19 -1.99 33.54 6.56
N SER A 20 -2.31 33.28 7.83
CA SER A 20 -2.08 34.25 8.91
C SER A 20 -0.61 34.37 9.34
N GLN A 21 0.31 33.65 8.70
CA GLN A 21 1.73 33.57 9.07
C GLN A 21 1.95 33.28 10.55
N SER A 22 1.07 32.46 11.15
CA SER A 22 1.08 32.14 12.59
C SER A 22 0.85 33.33 13.54
N HIS A 23 0.32 34.46 13.05
CA HIS A 23 0.06 35.64 13.90
C HIS A 23 -1.35 35.68 14.49
N ASP A 24 -2.30 34.91 13.95
CA ASP A 24 -3.66 34.84 14.50
C ASP A 24 -3.75 33.89 15.72
N PRO A 25 -4.05 34.40 16.93
CA PRO A 25 -4.21 33.57 18.11
C PRO A 25 -5.32 32.52 18.00
N ALA A 26 -6.39 32.80 17.24
CA ALA A 26 -7.49 31.87 17.05
C ALA A 26 -7.07 30.68 16.17
N ALA A 27 -6.40 30.95 15.04
CA ALA A 27 -5.81 29.90 14.19
C ALA A 27 -4.78 29.05 14.94
N LEU A 28 -3.93 29.68 15.76
CA LEU A 28 -2.97 28.97 16.64
C LEU A 28 -3.67 28.03 17.63
N ALA A 29 -4.71 28.50 18.31
CA ALA A 29 -5.48 27.70 19.26
C ALA A 29 -6.18 26.52 18.57
N LEU A 30 -6.73 26.75 17.37
CA LEU A 30 -7.37 25.70 16.58
C LEU A 30 -6.37 24.63 16.13
N CYS A 31 -5.20 25.02 15.63
CA CYS A 31 -4.13 24.09 15.25
C CYS A 31 -3.66 23.24 16.45
N ARG A 32 -3.52 23.85 17.63
CA ARG A 32 -3.18 23.11 18.86
C ARG A 32 -4.27 22.09 19.22
N SER A 33 -5.54 22.46 19.08
CA SER A 33 -6.68 21.57 19.31
C SER A 33 -6.66 20.38 18.35
N PHE A 34 -6.46 20.62 17.05
CA PHE A 34 -6.38 19.57 16.03
C PHE A 34 -5.15 18.68 16.18
N THR A 35 -4.01 19.24 16.56
CA THR A 35 -2.83 18.46 16.95
C THR A 35 -3.17 17.52 18.13
N GLY A 36 -3.86 18.02 19.15
CA GLY A 36 -4.34 17.20 20.27
C GLY A 36 -5.32 16.10 19.84
N ALA A 37 -6.20 16.42 18.89
CA ALA A 37 -7.18 15.49 18.33
C ALA A 37 -6.53 14.35 17.55
N THR A 38 -5.60 14.63 16.64
CA THR A 38 -4.90 13.62 15.82
C THR A 38 -4.02 12.71 16.69
N ARG A 39 -3.30 13.25 17.68
CA ARG A 39 -2.57 12.45 18.68
C ARG A 39 -3.50 11.49 19.42
N SER A 40 -4.67 11.97 19.84
CA SER A 40 -5.67 11.14 20.54
C SER A 40 -6.26 10.07 19.63
N TYR A 41 -6.58 10.41 18.38
CA TYR A 41 -7.05 9.47 17.37
C TYR A 41 -6.03 8.34 17.14
N THR A 42 -4.77 8.70 16.89
CA THR A 42 -3.67 7.75 16.66
C THR A 42 -3.49 6.79 17.84
N ARG A 43 -3.54 7.29 19.08
CA ARG A 43 -3.52 6.42 20.28
C ARG A 43 -4.69 5.44 20.32
N VAL A 44 -5.90 5.88 19.98
CA VAL A 44 -7.09 5.03 19.97
C VAL A 44 -6.97 3.93 18.91
N VAL A 45 -6.59 4.27 17.67
CA VAL A 45 -6.42 3.29 16.59
C VAL A 45 -5.38 2.23 16.96
N LEU A 46 -4.25 2.63 17.53
CA LEU A 46 -3.20 1.68 17.92
C LEU A 46 -3.59 0.81 19.13
N ARG A 47 -4.37 1.34 20.07
CA ARG A 47 -4.95 0.54 21.16
C ARG A 47 -5.96 -0.47 20.65
N LEU A 48 -6.81 -0.08 19.70
CA LEU A 48 -7.75 -0.96 19.03
C LEU A 48 -7.03 -2.11 18.31
N ARG A 49 -5.91 -1.82 17.63
CA ARG A 49 -5.05 -2.88 17.08
C ARG A 49 -4.52 -3.81 18.16
N ALA A 50 -3.94 -3.26 19.22
CA ALA A 50 -3.39 -4.08 20.30
C ALA A 50 -4.46 -4.99 20.94
N GLN A 51 -5.70 -4.51 21.08
CA GLN A 51 -6.83 -5.31 21.55
C GLN A 51 -7.18 -6.44 20.58
N ALA A 52 -7.29 -6.14 19.28
CA ALA A 52 -7.58 -7.14 18.26
C ALA A 52 -6.52 -8.24 18.18
N GLU A 53 -5.25 -7.89 18.39
CA GLU A 53 -4.13 -8.83 18.34
C GLU A 53 -3.94 -9.64 19.63
N ALA A 54 -4.41 -9.12 20.78
CA ALA A 54 -4.37 -9.84 22.05
C ALA A 54 -5.38 -11.01 22.13
N GLY A 55 -6.03 -11.36 21.01
CA GLY A 55 -6.98 -12.48 20.95
C GLY A 55 -8.32 -12.17 21.61
N TRP A 56 -8.69 -10.89 21.73
CA TRP A 56 -10.09 -10.54 21.99
C TRP A 56 -10.90 -11.09 20.83
N ASP A 57 -11.86 -11.97 21.12
CA ASP A 57 -12.63 -12.77 20.18
C ASP A 57 -12.74 -12.09 18.80
N SER A 58 -11.96 -12.58 17.83
CA SER A 58 -11.75 -11.90 16.55
C SER A 58 -13.04 -11.76 15.74
N ASP A 59 -14.03 -12.61 16.02
CA ASP A 59 -15.37 -12.54 15.43
C ASP A 59 -16.24 -11.46 16.11
N ALA A 60 -15.93 -11.12 17.36
CA ALA A 60 -16.58 -10.06 18.14
C ALA A 60 -15.92 -8.68 17.97
N PHE A 61 -14.60 -8.62 17.68
CA PHE A 61 -13.91 -7.34 17.51
C PHE A 61 -14.36 -6.64 16.22
N ARG A 62 -15.22 -5.62 16.38
CA ARG A 62 -15.68 -4.76 15.29
C ARG A 62 -15.42 -3.32 15.65
N SER A 63 -14.57 -2.67 14.86
CA SER A 63 -14.32 -1.24 14.99
C SER A 63 -14.43 -0.56 13.62
N PRO A 64 -15.11 0.60 13.52
CA PRO A 64 -15.07 1.40 12.31
C PRO A 64 -13.70 2.05 12.06
N LEU A 65 -12.82 2.08 13.07
CA LEU A 65 -11.52 2.74 13.01
C LEU A 65 -10.35 1.80 12.71
N TYR A 66 -10.51 0.50 12.98
CA TYR A 66 -9.46 -0.50 12.76
C TYR A 66 -10.06 -1.87 12.43
N ARG A 67 -9.43 -2.57 11.50
CA ARG A 67 -9.76 -3.95 11.13
C ARG A 67 -8.53 -4.83 11.30
N SER A 68 -8.68 -5.98 11.95
CA SER A 68 -7.59 -6.95 12.10
C SER A 68 -7.07 -7.41 10.74
N GLY A 69 -5.76 -7.62 10.63
CA GLY A 69 -5.09 -7.99 9.37
C GLY A 69 -4.97 -6.86 8.35
N HIS A 70 -5.26 -5.61 8.73
CA HIS A 70 -5.06 -4.42 7.91
C HIS A 70 -4.09 -3.43 8.57
N ALA A 71 -3.43 -2.60 7.75
CA ALA A 71 -2.67 -1.46 8.21
C ALA A 71 -3.59 -0.46 8.92
N PRO A 72 -3.20 0.11 10.07
CA PRO A 72 -3.90 1.25 10.62
C PRO A 72 -3.66 2.48 9.74
N LEU A 73 -4.67 3.35 9.64
CA LEU A 73 -4.51 4.72 9.16
C LEU A 73 -4.34 5.62 10.38
N LEU A 74 -3.11 6.03 10.67
CA LEU A 74 -2.79 6.97 11.74
C LEU A 74 -2.92 8.41 11.24
N ARG A 75 -3.13 9.34 12.16
CA ARG A 75 -3.24 10.77 11.83
C ARG A 75 -2.22 11.59 12.60
N VAL A 76 -1.62 12.54 11.90
CA VAL A 76 -0.86 13.66 12.45
C VAL A 76 -1.46 14.96 11.91
N PHE A 77 -1.02 16.09 12.45
CA PHE A 77 -1.45 17.41 11.97
C PHE A 77 -0.24 18.33 11.94
N VAL A 78 0.30 18.55 10.75
CA VAL A 78 1.50 19.36 10.52
C VAL A 78 1.24 20.31 9.36
N PRO A 79 0.79 21.55 9.61
CA PRO A 79 0.64 22.54 8.56
C PRO A 79 1.96 22.77 7.81
N SER A 80 1.99 22.44 6.52
CA SER A 80 3.19 22.47 5.68
C SER A 80 3.08 23.57 4.63
N PRO A 81 4.02 24.54 4.56
CA PRO A 81 3.97 25.60 3.56
C PRO A 81 4.18 25.10 2.13
N GLN A 82 4.75 23.90 1.95
CA GLN A 82 4.90 23.23 0.65
C GLN A 82 3.61 22.53 0.18
N GLY A 83 2.52 22.59 0.96
CA GLY A 83 1.23 22.06 0.60
C GLY A 83 1.18 20.52 0.63
N GLY A 84 0.49 19.93 -0.36
CA GLY A 84 0.18 18.50 -0.40
C GLY A 84 1.39 17.57 -0.58
N TRP A 85 2.49 18.08 -1.14
CA TRP A 85 3.78 17.39 -1.15
C TRP A 85 4.55 17.84 0.08
N LEU A 86 4.66 16.95 1.06
CA LEU A 86 5.36 17.24 2.30
C LEU A 86 6.86 17.34 2.00
N GLY A 87 7.47 18.48 2.31
CA GLY A 87 8.93 18.58 2.31
C GLY A 87 9.53 17.78 3.46
N ASP A 88 10.84 17.51 3.37
CA ASP A 88 11.59 16.73 4.37
C ASP A 88 11.37 17.23 5.82
N GLU A 89 11.33 18.56 6.01
CA GLU A 89 11.07 19.17 7.32
C GLU A 89 9.69 18.80 7.88
N SER A 90 8.66 18.81 7.04
CA SER A 90 7.29 18.47 7.41
C SER A 90 7.16 16.97 7.72
N VAL A 91 7.86 16.11 6.98
CA VAL A 91 7.93 14.67 7.28
C VAL A 91 8.57 14.43 8.65
N VAL A 92 9.68 15.11 8.95
CA VAL A 92 10.34 15.03 10.27
C VAL A 92 9.43 15.55 11.40
N GLU A 93 8.66 16.61 11.18
CA GLU A 93 7.67 17.05 12.17
C GLU A 93 6.53 16.03 12.35
N CYS A 94 6.08 15.34 11.29
CA CYS A 94 5.12 14.24 11.40
C CYS A 94 5.65 13.13 12.32
N GLU A 95 6.92 12.75 12.19
CA GLU A 95 7.56 11.79 13.10
C GLU A 95 7.63 12.30 14.55
N LYS A 96 7.94 13.58 14.74
CA LYS A 96 7.92 14.21 16.07
C LYS A 96 6.52 14.19 16.67
N GLU A 97 5.46 14.35 15.87
CA GLU A 97 4.08 14.24 16.32
C GLU A 97 3.73 12.83 16.82
N LEU A 98 4.17 11.77 16.14
CA LEU A 98 4.03 10.39 16.62
C LEU A 98 4.80 10.16 17.93
N ARG A 99 5.99 10.76 18.06
CA ARG A 99 6.79 10.71 19.29
C ARG A 99 6.11 11.44 20.44
N ARG A 100 5.60 12.66 20.22
CA ARG A 100 4.81 13.46 21.18
C ARG A 100 3.49 12.76 21.53
N ALA A 101 2.91 11.98 20.61
CA ALA A 101 1.76 11.12 20.89
C ALA A 101 2.13 9.95 21.83
N GLY A 102 3.40 9.60 21.98
CA GLY A 102 3.86 8.51 22.85
C GLY A 102 3.55 7.13 22.30
N VAL A 103 3.43 7.00 20.97
CA VAL A 103 2.99 5.75 20.31
C VAL A 103 4.10 4.98 19.61
N MET A 104 5.35 5.47 19.61
CA MET A 104 6.45 4.88 18.83
C MET A 104 6.66 3.38 19.08
N LYS A 105 6.43 2.90 20.30
CA LYS A 105 6.56 1.47 20.65
C LYS A 105 5.46 0.59 20.07
N LEU A 106 4.37 1.21 19.62
CA LEU A 106 3.21 0.54 19.06
C LEU A 106 3.21 0.57 17.53
N VAL A 107 3.80 1.59 16.90
CA VAL A 107 3.88 1.71 15.43
C VAL A 107 4.76 0.59 14.86
N ARG A 108 4.33 0.00 13.75
CA ARG A 108 5.02 -1.12 13.09
C ARG A 108 5.29 -0.79 11.64
N ARG A 109 6.31 -1.45 11.08
CA ARG A 109 6.63 -1.37 9.66
C ARG A 109 5.38 -1.71 8.84
N GLY A 110 5.06 -0.88 7.86
CA GLY A 110 3.86 -0.99 7.01
C GLY A 110 2.66 -0.18 7.49
N ASP A 111 2.69 0.40 8.71
CA ASP A 111 1.66 1.32 9.19
C ASP A 111 1.63 2.58 8.32
N VAL A 112 0.42 3.10 8.06
CA VAL A 112 0.24 4.29 7.22
C VAL A 112 -0.10 5.48 8.11
N VAL A 113 0.58 6.58 7.87
CA VAL A 113 0.38 7.85 8.56
C VAL A 113 -0.11 8.86 7.56
N TRP A 114 -1.18 9.55 7.87
CA TRP A 114 -1.69 10.64 7.05
C TRP A 114 -1.58 11.96 7.82
N ASP A 115 -0.96 12.95 7.20
CA ASP A 115 -1.04 14.32 7.69
C ASP A 115 -2.41 14.92 7.37
N ALA A 116 -3.24 15.07 8.38
CA ALA A 116 -4.58 15.62 8.21
C ALA A 116 -4.56 17.12 7.89
N ALA A 117 -3.42 17.80 8.02
CA ALA A 117 -3.28 19.19 7.60
C ALA A 117 -3.36 19.38 6.08
N VAL A 118 -3.21 18.30 5.30
CA VAL A 118 -3.44 18.32 3.85
C VAL A 118 -4.81 17.73 3.52
N SER A 119 -5.34 18.03 2.32
CA SER A 119 -6.64 17.52 1.88
C SER A 119 -6.67 15.98 1.81
N ASP A 120 -7.84 15.37 2.05
CA ASP A 120 -8.01 13.91 1.92
C ASP A 120 -8.28 13.50 0.46
N GLU A 121 -7.46 13.99 -0.46
CA GLU A 121 -7.54 13.72 -1.90
C GLU A 121 -6.52 12.66 -2.30
N GLY A 122 -6.98 11.59 -2.97
CA GLY A 122 -6.10 10.50 -3.39
C GLY A 122 -5.27 9.94 -2.23
N ASN A 123 -3.94 9.93 -2.37
CA ASN A 123 -2.98 9.57 -1.33
C ASN A 123 -2.12 10.75 -0.85
N ILE A 124 -2.56 11.99 -1.08
CA ILE A 124 -1.80 13.19 -0.67
C ILE A 124 -1.57 13.17 0.85
N GLY A 125 -0.34 13.48 1.26
CA GLY A 125 0.13 13.45 2.66
C GLY A 125 0.12 12.07 3.34
N ARG A 126 -0.06 10.97 2.60
CA ARG A 126 0.06 9.61 3.14
C ARG A 126 1.51 9.15 3.06
N LEU A 127 2.04 8.76 4.21
CA LEU A 127 3.39 8.26 4.43
C LEU A 127 3.30 6.83 4.99
N ILE A 128 4.35 6.06 4.79
CA ILE A 128 4.46 4.69 5.32
C ILE A 128 5.62 4.62 6.31
N TRP A 129 5.37 4.02 7.47
CA TRP A 129 6.40 3.74 8.45
C TRP A 129 7.22 2.52 8.01
N ASP A 130 8.54 2.67 7.87
CA ASP A 130 9.44 1.58 7.46
C ASP A 130 10.02 0.79 8.64
N GLY A 131 9.76 1.22 9.87
CA GLY A 131 10.36 0.71 11.09
C GLY A 131 11.22 1.76 11.83
N ASN A 132 11.77 2.72 11.09
CA ASN A 132 12.67 3.76 11.59
C ASN A 132 12.22 5.18 11.19
N TYR A 133 11.69 5.34 9.98
CA TYR A 133 11.35 6.62 9.36
C TYR A 133 9.99 6.56 8.65
N LEU A 134 9.39 7.73 8.47
CA LEU A 134 8.27 7.93 7.55
C LEU A 134 8.80 8.15 6.14
N LEU A 135 8.19 7.47 5.18
CA LEU A 135 8.60 7.51 3.79
C LEU A 135 7.41 7.79 2.88
N ASP A 136 7.65 8.52 1.81
CA ASP A 136 6.66 8.79 0.78
C ASP A 136 6.24 7.53 0.03
N LEU A 137 5.07 7.59 -0.59
CA LEU A 137 4.67 6.61 -1.60
C LEU A 137 5.53 6.74 -2.86
N GLU A 138 5.64 5.66 -3.62
CA GLU A 138 6.30 5.69 -4.92
C GLU A 138 5.34 6.01 -6.05
N TYR A 139 5.82 6.72 -7.08
CA TYR A 139 5.00 7.14 -8.21
C TYR A 139 5.49 6.60 -9.57
N ASN A 140 6.52 5.76 -9.58
CA ASN A 140 7.15 5.21 -10.79
C ASN A 140 6.19 4.50 -11.76
N TYR A 141 5.16 3.84 -11.23
CA TYR A 141 4.23 3.00 -11.99
C TYR A 141 2.76 3.33 -11.71
N SER A 142 2.49 4.30 -10.83
CA SER A 142 1.16 4.66 -10.38
C SER A 142 1.09 6.16 -10.12
N PRO A 143 0.22 6.91 -10.80
CA PRO A 143 0.08 8.34 -10.55
C PRO A 143 -0.59 8.60 -9.19
N SER A 144 -1.33 7.62 -8.67
CA SER A 144 -1.93 7.72 -7.33
C SER A 144 -0.96 7.35 -6.21
N GLY A 145 0.26 6.95 -6.51
CA GLY A 145 1.20 6.43 -5.52
C GLY A 145 1.00 4.94 -5.22
N GLN A 146 2.06 4.28 -4.75
CA GLN A 146 2.08 2.88 -4.34
C GLN A 146 3.03 2.67 -3.16
N LEU A 147 2.95 1.48 -2.55
CA LEU A 147 3.92 1.03 -1.56
C LEU A 147 5.33 1.07 -2.16
N PRO A 148 6.33 1.64 -1.46
CA PRO A 148 7.68 1.72 -1.98
C PRO A 148 8.38 0.35 -2.15
N HIS A 149 9.35 0.30 -3.06
CA HIS A 149 10.00 -0.94 -3.53
C HIS A 149 10.73 -1.70 -2.43
N TYR A 150 11.14 -1.06 -1.34
CA TYR A 150 11.82 -1.71 -0.22
C TYR A 150 10.90 -2.56 0.66
N PHE A 151 9.57 -2.43 0.54
CA PHE A 151 8.65 -3.41 1.12
C PHE A 151 8.53 -4.64 0.20
N ASN A 152 8.40 -5.83 0.79
CA ASN A 152 7.95 -7.00 0.05
C ASN A 152 6.49 -7.24 0.38
N SER A 153 5.62 -7.23 -0.63
CA SER A 153 4.18 -7.40 -0.45
C SER A 153 3.81 -8.77 0.11
N LEU A 154 4.66 -9.80 -0.03
CA LEU A 154 4.42 -11.11 0.58
C LEU A 154 4.54 -11.10 2.11
N ALA A 155 5.19 -10.09 2.71
CA ALA A 155 5.35 -9.99 4.16
C ALA A 155 4.09 -9.53 4.91
N TYR A 156 3.03 -9.19 4.17
CA TYR A 156 1.78 -8.65 4.69
C TYR A 156 0.62 -9.35 3.98
N PRO A 157 -0.56 -9.51 4.61
CA PRO A 157 -1.73 -10.04 3.90
C PRO A 157 -1.98 -9.30 2.57
N PRO A 158 -2.47 -9.96 1.49
CA PRO A 158 -2.73 -9.30 0.22
C PRO A 158 -3.62 -8.06 0.32
N SER A 159 -4.50 -8.02 1.32
CA SER A 159 -5.42 -6.91 1.59
C SER A 159 -4.91 -5.88 2.59
N TYR A 160 -3.68 -5.99 3.09
CA TYR A 160 -3.20 -5.25 4.25
C TYR A 160 -3.41 -3.73 4.12
N TRP A 161 -3.06 -3.14 2.98
CA TRP A 161 -3.23 -1.70 2.72
C TRP A 161 -4.57 -1.31 2.07
N HIS A 162 -5.52 -2.25 1.89
CA HIS A 162 -6.82 -1.93 1.29
C HIS A 162 -7.53 -0.82 2.06
N LYS A 163 -8.11 0.14 1.33
CA LYS A 163 -8.83 1.33 1.83
C LYS A 163 -7.95 2.38 2.55
N VAL A 164 -6.72 2.04 2.90
CA VAL A 164 -5.79 2.94 3.59
C VAL A 164 -4.89 3.65 2.57
N ILE A 165 -4.27 2.88 1.67
CA ILE A 165 -3.64 3.39 0.46
C ILE A 165 -4.65 3.23 -0.67
N ARG A 166 -5.02 4.34 -1.29
CA ARG A 166 -5.97 4.38 -2.41
C ARG A 166 -5.26 3.95 -3.68
N THR A 167 -5.52 2.73 -4.12
CA THR A 167 -5.01 2.19 -5.39
C THR A 167 -6.14 2.08 -6.40
N ASN A 168 -5.78 1.93 -7.68
CA ASN A 168 -6.72 1.46 -8.69
C ASN A 168 -7.20 0.02 -8.41
N THR A 169 -8.07 -0.50 -9.28
CA THR A 169 -8.66 -1.84 -9.17
C THR A 169 -7.62 -2.93 -8.97
N ASN A 170 -6.46 -2.79 -9.63
CA ASN A 170 -5.40 -3.79 -9.70
C ASN A 170 -4.10 -3.22 -9.11
N PRO A 171 -3.93 -3.32 -7.77
CA PRO A 171 -2.82 -2.69 -7.06
C PRO A 171 -1.48 -3.29 -7.48
N LEU A 172 -0.44 -2.48 -7.32
CA LEU A 172 0.93 -2.90 -7.55
C LEU A 172 1.51 -3.52 -6.28
N ALA A 173 2.31 -4.55 -6.47
CA ALA A 173 2.96 -5.31 -5.41
C ALA A 173 4.42 -5.58 -5.79
N PHE A 174 5.31 -5.42 -4.83
CA PHE A 174 6.73 -5.75 -4.97
C PHE A 174 6.95 -7.13 -4.38
N ILE A 175 7.23 -8.11 -5.23
CA ILE A 175 7.31 -9.53 -4.84
C ILE A 175 8.67 -10.08 -5.27
N ASP A 176 9.23 -10.93 -4.43
CA ASP A 176 10.43 -11.69 -4.75
C ASP A 176 10.02 -13.15 -5.05
N LEU A 177 10.11 -13.54 -6.33
CA LEU A 177 9.73 -14.87 -6.78
C LEU A 177 10.88 -15.88 -6.79
N ARG A 178 12.10 -15.50 -6.38
CA ARG A 178 13.26 -16.40 -6.35
C ARG A 178 13.01 -17.70 -5.57
N PRO A 179 12.33 -17.69 -4.40
CA PRO A 179 12.04 -18.94 -3.68
C PRO A 179 11.15 -19.92 -4.46
N TYR A 180 10.35 -19.41 -5.41
CA TYR A 180 9.37 -20.17 -6.18
C TYR A 180 9.82 -20.46 -7.61
N GLY A 181 11.00 -19.96 -8.00
CA GLY A 181 11.42 -19.92 -9.38
C GLY A 181 11.48 -21.29 -10.06
N ARG A 182 11.89 -22.34 -9.34
CA ARG A 182 11.90 -23.72 -9.86
C ARG A 182 10.49 -24.18 -10.25
N GLU A 183 9.53 -24.03 -9.34
CA GLU A 183 8.13 -24.45 -9.56
C GLU A 183 7.49 -23.62 -10.68
N ILE A 184 7.70 -22.30 -10.68
CA ILE A 184 7.18 -21.41 -11.73
C ILE A 184 7.76 -21.80 -13.10
N MET A 185 9.06 -22.08 -13.20
CA MET A 185 9.66 -22.42 -14.50
C MET A 185 9.26 -23.82 -14.98
N GLN A 186 8.99 -24.75 -14.08
CA GLN A 186 8.48 -26.09 -14.45
C GLN A 186 7.04 -26.06 -14.96
N ASN A 187 6.23 -25.12 -14.46
CA ASN A 187 4.79 -25.05 -14.76
C ASN A 187 4.43 -24.01 -15.83
N VAL A 188 5.41 -23.31 -16.42
CA VAL A 188 5.11 -22.24 -17.39
C VAL A 188 4.57 -22.81 -18.70
N GLN A 189 3.47 -22.22 -19.17
CA GLN A 189 2.80 -22.60 -20.42
C GLN A 189 2.43 -21.34 -21.20
N LEU A 190 2.52 -21.43 -22.54
CA LEU A 190 1.96 -20.39 -23.42
C LEU A 190 0.46 -20.67 -23.60
N VAL A 191 -0.37 -19.74 -23.14
CA VAL A 191 -1.83 -19.84 -23.16
C VAL A 191 -2.39 -18.84 -24.17
N GLN A 192 -3.36 -19.29 -24.95
CA GLN A 192 -4.15 -18.44 -25.85
C GLN A 192 -5.42 -17.99 -25.13
N ASP A 193 -5.56 -16.69 -24.89
CA ASP A 193 -6.75 -16.09 -24.30
C ASP A 193 -7.61 -15.45 -25.42
N ARG A 194 -8.94 -15.61 -25.34
CA ARG A 194 -9.91 -14.99 -26.25
C ARG A 194 -10.80 -14.05 -25.45
N VAL A 195 -10.74 -12.76 -25.75
CA VAL A 195 -11.56 -11.73 -25.08
C VAL A 195 -12.49 -11.10 -26.10
N GLN A 196 -13.79 -11.09 -25.83
CA GLN A 196 -14.74 -10.32 -26.63
C GLN A 196 -14.70 -8.86 -26.18
N SER A 197 -14.46 -7.95 -27.12
CA SER A 197 -14.51 -6.51 -26.91
C SER A 197 -15.60 -5.91 -27.78
N GLU A 198 -16.37 -4.99 -27.21
CA GLU A 198 -17.33 -4.19 -27.97
C GLU A 198 -16.59 -3.14 -28.80
N THR A 199 -16.99 -2.95 -30.05
CA THR A 199 -16.48 -1.91 -30.94
C THR A 199 -17.21 -0.60 -30.66
N PRO A 200 -16.61 0.56 -30.97
CA PRO A 200 -17.28 1.86 -30.80
C PRO A 200 -18.63 2.01 -31.53
N GLN A 201 -18.94 1.10 -32.46
CA GLN A 201 -20.17 1.06 -33.25
C GLN A 201 -21.17 0.00 -32.76
N GLY A 202 -20.94 -0.63 -31.60
CA GLY A 202 -21.85 -1.61 -30.98
C GLY A 202 -21.73 -3.05 -31.49
N GLY A 203 -20.66 -3.39 -32.22
CA GLY A 203 -20.37 -4.78 -32.62
C GLY A 203 -19.44 -5.49 -31.64
N TYR A 204 -19.35 -6.82 -31.67
CA TYR A 204 -18.39 -7.58 -30.84
C TYR A 204 -17.24 -8.11 -31.68
N HIS A 205 -16.00 -7.82 -31.30
CA HIS A 205 -14.78 -8.38 -31.91
C HIS A 205 -14.04 -9.26 -30.90
N THR A 206 -13.60 -10.44 -31.34
CA THR A 206 -12.79 -11.34 -30.51
C THR A 206 -11.32 -10.99 -30.68
N ILE A 207 -10.69 -10.53 -29.60
CA ILE A 207 -9.26 -10.30 -29.52
C ILE A 207 -8.61 -11.59 -29.00
N VAL A 208 -7.65 -12.10 -29.77
CA VAL A 208 -6.83 -13.25 -29.39
C VAL A 208 -5.51 -12.73 -28.85
N GLY A 209 -5.21 -13.02 -27.58
CA GLY A 209 -3.94 -12.72 -26.94
C GLY A 209 -3.20 -14.01 -26.59
N TYR A 210 -1.87 -13.92 -26.50
CA TYR A 210 -1.05 -14.99 -25.94
C TYR A 210 -0.38 -14.50 -24.66
N SER A 211 -0.41 -15.31 -23.61
CA SER A 211 0.23 -15.03 -22.33
C SER A 211 1.02 -16.24 -21.85
N HIS A 212 2.20 -16.01 -21.28
CA HIS A 212 2.86 -17.07 -20.52
C HIS A 212 2.24 -17.08 -19.11
N ARG A 213 1.72 -18.23 -18.71
CA ARG A 213 1.08 -18.44 -17.41
C ARG A 213 1.79 -19.56 -16.66
N SER A 214 2.03 -19.34 -15.38
CA SER A 214 2.56 -20.36 -14.49
C SER A 214 1.92 -20.29 -13.11
N VAL A 215 2.12 -21.33 -12.31
CA VAL A 215 1.58 -21.46 -10.97
C VAL A 215 2.65 -21.97 -10.02
N ALA A 216 2.66 -21.43 -8.80
CA ALA A 216 3.47 -21.95 -7.71
C ALA A 216 2.72 -21.89 -6.37
N ARG A 217 3.14 -22.72 -5.41
CA ARG A 217 2.58 -22.74 -4.07
C ARG A 217 3.27 -21.72 -3.17
N LEU A 218 2.47 -20.85 -2.57
CA LEU A 218 2.91 -19.97 -1.49
C LEU A 218 2.66 -20.65 -0.14
N LEU A 219 3.68 -20.66 0.70
CA LEU A 219 3.64 -21.19 2.04
C LEU A 219 4.02 -20.09 3.03
N ARG A 220 3.19 -19.91 4.06
CA ARG A 220 3.48 -19.04 5.20
C ARG A 220 4.83 -19.39 5.79
N GLY A 221 5.52 -18.39 6.31
CA GLY A 221 6.83 -18.61 6.91
C GLY A 221 7.97 -18.84 5.91
N THR A 222 7.69 -18.91 4.59
CA THR A 222 8.77 -18.95 3.59
C THR A 222 9.64 -17.71 3.75
N PRO A 223 10.98 -17.84 3.93
CA PRO A 223 11.85 -16.69 4.06
C PRO A 223 11.82 -15.80 2.82
N ILE A 224 11.69 -14.49 3.03
CA ILE A 224 11.82 -13.52 1.95
C ILE A 224 13.32 -13.23 1.76
N PRO A 225 13.86 -13.39 0.53
CA PRO A 225 15.27 -13.14 0.28
C PRO A 225 15.70 -11.73 0.68
N GLU A 226 16.94 -11.60 1.17
CA GLU A 226 17.57 -10.33 1.56
C GLU A 226 16.77 -9.53 2.62
N SER A 227 15.91 -10.20 3.40
CA SER A 227 15.17 -9.57 4.49
C SER A 227 15.07 -10.49 5.70
N LYS A 228 14.58 -9.93 6.82
CA LYS A 228 14.20 -10.68 8.02
C LYS A 228 12.72 -11.06 8.02
N GLU A 229 12.00 -10.76 6.95
CA GLU A 229 10.57 -10.98 6.82
C GLU A 229 10.31 -12.39 6.26
N VAL A 230 9.11 -12.90 6.51
CA VAL A 230 8.63 -14.17 5.95
C VAL A 230 7.29 -13.95 5.27
N VAL A 231 6.91 -14.87 4.39
CA VAL A 231 5.60 -14.83 3.74
C VAL A 231 4.48 -14.92 4.78
N ASP A 232 3.57 -13.96 4.74
CA ASP A 232 2.43 -13.86 5.63
C ASP A 232 1.40 -14.97 5.36
N ALA A 233 0.69 -15.39 6.41
CA ALA A 233 -0.32 -16.44 6.33
C ALA A 233 -1.47 -16.15 5.36
N GLY A 234 -1.77 -14.86 5.10
CA GLY A 234 -2.77 -14.44 4.13
C GLY A 234 -2.43 -14.77 2.67
N TRP A 235 -1.19 -15.18 2.38
CA TRP A 235 -0.75 -15.63 1.06
C TRP A 235 -0.81 -17.15 0.87
N ASP A 236 -1.10 -17.93 1.91
CA ASP A 236 -1.17 -19.39 1.78
C ASP A 236 -2.10 -19.81 0.64
N GLY A 237 -1.57 -20.63 -0.26
CA GLY A 237 -2.31 -21.09 -1.43
C GLY A 237 -1.45 -21.07 -2.68
N ARG A 238 -2.01 -20.57 -3.78
CA ARG A 238 -1.34 -20.54 -5.08
C ARG A 238 -1.17 -19.11 -5.55
N ILE A 239 -0.01 -18.85 -6.14
CA ILE A 239 0.21 -17.66 -6.96
C ILE A 239 0.22 -18.04 -8.42
N ILE A 240 -0.59 -17.35 -9.21
CA ILE A 240 -0.65 -17.50 -10.66
C ILE A 240 0.06 -16.30 -11.26
N VAL A 241 1.12 -16.55 -12.03
CA VAL A 241 1.96 -15.52 -12.63
C VAL A 241 1.68 -15.45 -14.13
N GLU A 242 1.31 -14.28 -14.60
CA GLU A 242 1.12 -13.97 -16.02
C GLU A 242 2.19 -13.01 -16.52
N THR A 243 2.72 -13.28 -17.71
CA THR A 243 3.53 -12.35 -18.49
C THR A 243 3.11 -12.41 -19.96
N GLU A 244 3.59 -11.46 -20.75
CA GLU A 244 3.30 -11.40 -22.18
C GLU A 244 3.76 -12.68 -22.91
N GLY A 245 2.99 -13.11 -23.91
CA GLY A 245 3.27 -14.33 -24.69
C GLY A 245 4.47 -14.24 -25.64
N THR A 246 5.33 -13.22 -25.53
CA THR A 246 6.55 -13.12 -26.34
C THR A 246 7.75 -13.77 -25.66
N ASN A 247 8.82 -14.01 -26.43
CA ASN A 247 10.08 -14.53 -25.92
C ASN A 247 10.72 -13.58 -24.88
N GLU A 248 10.57 -12.26 -25.06
CA GLU A 248 11.05 -11.27 -24.09
C GLU A 248 10.26 -11.36 -22.77
N GLY A 249 8.93 -11.57 -22.86
CA GLY A 249 8.09 -11.78 -21.68
C GLY A 249 8.49 -13.02 -20.89
N LEU A 250 8.81 -14.13 -21.57
CA LEU A 250 9.31 -15.35 -20.95
C LEU A 250 10.70 -15.16 -20.34
N ALA A 251 11.62 -14.49 -21.05
CA ALA A 251 12.97 -14.20 -20.57
C ALA A 251 12.96 -13.29 -19.33
N ASP A 252 12.09 -12.27 -19.28
CA ASP A 252 11.87 -11.43 -18.10
C ASP A 252 11.39 -12.26 -16.90
N LEU A 253 10.41 -13.14 -17.10
CA LEU A 253 9.92 -14.03 -16.05
C LEU A 253 11.01 -14.98 -15.54
N GLN A 254 11.82 -15.56 -16.45
CA GLN A 254 12.96 -16.41 -16.11
C GLN A 254 13.98 -15.64 -15.25
N LEU A 255 14.32 -14.40 -15.62
CA LEU A 255 15.26 -13.57 -14.86
C LEU A 255 14.75 -13.31 -13.45
N ARG A 256 13.49 -12.88 -13.30
CA ARG A 256 12.84 -12.59 -11.99
C ARG A 256 12.79 -13.80 -11.07
N CYS A 257 12.68 -14.99 -11.64
CA CYS A 257 12.63 -16.26 -10.91
C CYS A 257 14.02 -16.87 -10.63
N SER A 258 15.06 -16.39 -11.31
CA SER A 258 16.41 -16.94 -11.18
C SER A 258 17.12 -16.45 -9.91
N SER A 259 18.17 -17.14 -9.49
CA SER A 259 19.03 -16.68 -8.38
C SER A 259 19.68 -15.31 -8.62
N ARG A 260 19.77 -14.87 -9.88
CA ARG A 260 20.27 -13.54 -10.31
C ARG A 260 19.17 -12.47 -10.35
N GLY A 261 17.91 -12.87 -10.15
CA GLY A 261 16.79 -11.96 -10.09
C GLY A 261 16.79 -11.13 -8.81
N THR A 262 15.85 -10.19 -8.74
CA THR A 262 15.60 -9.39 -7.54
C THR A 262 14.09 -9.28 -7.33
N LYS A 263 13.70 -8.78 -6.16
CA LYS A 263 12.34 -8.30 -5.94
C LYS A 263 11.93 -7.37 -7.08
N SER A 264 10.74 -7.62 -7.62
CA SER A 264 10.26 -7.00 -8.84
C SER A 264 8.81 -6.56 -8.69
N VAL A 265 8.36 -5.66 -9.57
CA VAL A 265 7.00 -5.13 -9.55
C VAL A 265 6.04 -6.01 -10.34
N TYR A 266 4.88 -6.27 -9.73
CA TYR A 266 3.77 -7.01 -10.30
C TYR A 266 2.46 -6.27 -10.06
N ARG A 267 1.47 -6.53 -10.91
CA ARG A 267 0.11 -6.05 -10.74
C ARG A 267 -0.76 -7.20 -10.26
N ILE A 268 -1.44 -7.03 -9.14
CA ILE A 268 -2.44 -8.00 -8.66
C ILE A 268 -3.68 -7.87 -9.54
N LEU A 269 -4.14 -8.98 -10.12
CA LEU A 269 -5.32 -9.05 -10.98
C LEU A 269 -6.51 -9.49 -10.11
N ARG A 270 -7.22 -8.53 -9.54
CA ARG A 270 -8.29 -8.82 -8.57
C ARG A 270 -9.46 -9.56 -9.21
N GLU A 271 -9.77 -9.24 -10.46
CA GLU A 271 -10.85 -9.86 -11.22
C GLU A 271 -10.61 -11.35 -11.53
N LYS A 272 -9.35 -11.79 -11.57
CA LYS A 272 -8.98 -13.20 -11.77
C LYS A 272 -8.74 -13.94 -10.46
N SER A 273 -8.39 -13.22 -9.40
CA SER A 273 -8.05 -13.78 -8.09
C SER A 273 -9.25 -14.35 -7.35
N ARG A 274 -9.03 -15.39 -6.55
CA ARG A 274 -10.04 -16.09 -5.73
C ARG A 274 -9.45 -16.43 -4.36
N PRO A 275 -10.26 -16.77 -3.34
CA PRO A 275 -9.71 -17.26 -2.08
C PRO A 275 -8.74 -18.43 -2.30
N GLY A 276 -7.52 -18.32 -1.77
CA GLY A 276 -6.44 -19.30 -1.96
C GLY A 276 -5.69 -19.23 -3.31
N GLU A 277 -6.05 -18.29 -4.19
CA GLU A 277 -5.43 -18.09 -5.50
C GLU A 277 -5.26 -16.61 -5.82
N VAL A 278 -4.03 -16.12 -5.81
CA VAL A 278 -3.72 -14.74 -6.18
C VAL A 278 -3.11 -14.70 -7.57
N TRP A 279 -3.76 -13.97 -8.47
CA TRP A 279 -3.26 -13.73 -9.82
C TRP A 279 -2.42 -12.46 -9.85
N ILE A 280 -1.23 -12.56 -10.42
CA ILE A 280 -0.33 -11.43 -10.61
C ILE A 280 0.17 -11.39 -12.05
N ARG A 281 0.40 -10.17 -12.56
CA ARG A 281 1.00 -9.94 -13.87
C ARG A 281 2.32 -9.20 -13.73
N CYS A 282 3.34 -9.63 -14.46
CA CYS A 282 4.60 -8.91 -14.56
C CYS A 282 4.37 -7.49 -15.08
N VAL A 283 4.86 -6.48 -14.35
CA VAL A 283 4.82 -5.09 -14.79
C VAL A 283 6.13 -4.79 -15.51
N ARG A 284 6.03 -4.26 -16.72
CA ARG A 284 7.18 -4.05 -17.61
C ARG A 284 7.80 -2.68 -17.39
N ALA A 285 9.08 -2.53 -17.76
CA ALA A 285 9.77 -1.24 -17.70
C ALA A 285 9.07 -0.14 -18.52
N LYS A 286 8.47 -0.49 -19.68
CA LYS A 286 7.70 0.44 -20.50
C LYS A 286 6.38 0.92 -19.88
N GLU A 287 5.95 0.31 -18.78
CA GLU A 287 4.78 0.75 -18.00
C GLU A 287 5.16 1.75 -16.91
N LYS A 288 6.46 2.10 -16.80
CA LYS A 288 6.86 3.24 -15.98
C LYS A 288 6.21 4.50 -16.53
N ILE A 289 5.62 5.27 -15.63
CA ILE A 289 5.10 6.59 -15.94
C ILE A 289 6.34 7.47 -15.92
N LEU A 290 6.89 7.76 -17.10
CA LEU A 290 8.01 8.70 -17.24
C LEU A 290 7.63 9.97 -16.46
N GLN A 291 8.44 10.34 -15.46
CA GLN A 291 8.40 11.67 -14.86
C GLN A 291 9.14 12.64 -15.78
#